data_AF-A0A6S7JG92-F1
#
_entry.id   AF-A0A6S7JG92-F1
#
_cell.length_a   1.000
_cell.length_b   1.000
_cell.length_c   1.000
_cell.angle_alpha   90.00
_cell.angle_beta   90.00
_cell.angle_gamma   90.00
#
_symmetry.space_group_name_H-M   'P 1'
#
loop_
_entity.id
_entity.type
_entity.pdbx_description
1 polymer ?
#
loop_
_entity_poly.entity_id
_entity_poly.type
_entity_poly.pdbx_seq_one_letter_code
_entity_poly.pdbx_strand_id
1 'polypeptide(L)'
;MELFKAIVKWADRECARQSINIEHDKTARRRILGDSVYEIPFLAMSLENLVKYVSPTGILTDTEVVSISQKLCGLDVAGLKWKEYKKRQPCIRVSFSRFDPGTVISSGWRYTSGGSDALTLVVNKAVLFHGVRLFGSNGGRYEVKFTIKDKNVTGSYTSEEESDLVLGYDVMLPNPIPLLPNEEITIIATITGPKSYYGDSGKSSVIIDDIVVTFKNALSGLSTNGTRATGGQFYKIFLSELKF
;
A
#
# COMPACT_ATOMS: atom_id res chain seq x y z
N MET A 1 -5.38 15.76 11.35
CA MET A 1 -5.97 17.07 11.73
C MET A 1 -7.40 17.22 11.23
N GLU A 2 -7.68 16.94 9.95
CA GLU A 2 -9.05 17.07 9.41
C GLU A 2 -10.12 16.26 10.15
N LEU A 3 -9.79 15.04 10.62
CA LEU A 3 -10.68 14.26 11.47
C LEU A 3 -11.07 15.02 12.76
N PHE A 4 -10.11 15.62 13.45
CA PHE A 4 -10.39 16.36 14.69
C PHE A 4 -11.28 17.58 14.43
N LYS A 5 -11.00 18.35 13.38
CA LYS A 5 -11.84 19.49 12.98
C LYS A 5 -13.28 19.06 12.68
N ALA A 6 -13.45 17.92 12.00
CA ALA A 6 -14.77 17.36 11.72
C ALA A 6 -15.52 16.96 13.01
N ILE A 7 -14.80 16.38 13.99
CA ILE A 7 -15.36 16.03 15.30
C ILE A 7 -15.81 17.28 16.06
N VAL A 8 -14.98 18.34 16.11
CA VAL A 8 -15.35 19.60 16.75
C VAL A 8 -16.61 20.18 16.10
N LYS A 9 -16.65 20.23 14.76
CA LYS A 9 -17.81 20.74 14.02
C LYS A 9 -19.08 19.92 14.27
N TRP A 10 -18.94 18.59 14.41
CA TRP A 10 -20.07 17.72 14.77
C TRP A 10 -20.54 18.00 16.21
N ALA A 11 -19.61 18.07 17.17
CA ALA A 11 -19.92 18.36 18.57
C ALA A 11 -20.60 19.73 18.73
N ASP A 12 -20.18 20.74 17.98
CA ASP A 12 -20.79 22.07 17.97
C ASP A 12 -22.24 22.03 17.51
N ARG A 13 -22.51 21.30 16.41
CA ARG A 13 -23.87 21.13 15.89
C ARG A 13 -24.77 20.37 16.86
N GLU A 14 -24.22 19.37 17.52
CA GLU A 14 -24.97 18.56 18.48
C GLU A 14 -25.28 19.35 19.77
N CYS A 15 -24.34 20.19 20.25
CA CYS A 15 -24.62 21.14 21.34
C CYS A 15 -25.74 22.11 20.96
N ALA A 16 -25.69 22.69 19.75
CA ALA A 16 -26.71 23.60 19.26
C ALA A 16 -28.09 22.93 19.15
N ARG A 17 -28.14 21.66 18.72
CA ARG A 17 -29.38 20.85 18.68
C ARG A 17 -30.00 20.67 20.06
N GLN A 18 -29.19 20.63 21.11
CA GLN A 18 -29.61 20.51 22.51
C GLN A 18 -29.79 21.87 23.21
N SER A 19 -29.75 22.97 22.45
CA SER A 19 -29.84 24.35 22.97
C SER A 19 -28.75 24.71 24.00
N ILE A 20 -27.57 24.07 23.90
CA ILE A 20 -26.42 24.33 24.77
C ILE A 20 -25.55 25.41 24.13
N ASN A 21 -25.36 26.54 24.82
CA ASN A 21 -24.44 27.58 24.38
C ASN A 21 -23.00 27.27 24.82
N ILE A 22 -22.15 26.95 23.84
CA ILE A 22 -20.77 26.50 24.04
C ILE A 22 -19.84 27.66 24.45
N GLU A 23 -20.21 28.90 24.21
CA GLU A 23 -19.42 30.07 24.65
C GLU A 23 -19.47 30.25 26.17
N HIS A 24 -20.60 29.88 26.78
CA HIS A 24 -20.79 29.93 28.23
C HIS A 24 -20.43 28.62 28.94
N ASP A 25 -20.40 27.50 28.22
CA ASP A 25 -20.02 26.19 28.76
C ASP A 25 -18.98 25.47 27.88
N LYS A 26 -17.71 25.69 28.23
CA LYS A 26 -16.57 25.06 27.54
C LYS A 26 -16.55 23.53 27.69
N THR A 27 -17.24 22.96 28.68
CA THR A 27 -17.30 21.51 28.92
C THR A 27 -18.38 20.81 28.09
N ALA A 28 -19.26 21.58 27.44
CA ALA A 28 -20.35 21.07 26.62
C ALA A 28 -19.88 20.02 25.59
N ARG A 29 -18.81 20.33 24.84
CA ARG A 29 -18.26 19.42 23.83
C ARG A 29 -17.80 18.09 24.45
N ARG A 30 -17.15 18.15 25.62
CA ARG A 30 -16.71 16.94 26.34
C ARG A 30 -17.91 16.10 26.78
N ARG A 31 -18.97 16.70 27.30
CA ARG A 31 -20.18 15.98 27.70
C ARG A 31 -20.87 15.29 26.52
N ILE A 32 -20.96 15.97 25.38
CA ILE A 32 -21.56 15.41 24.16
C ILE A 32 -20.73 14.24 23.61
N LEU A 33 -19.40 14.34 23.63
CA LEU A 33 -18.52 13.28 23.14
C LEU A 33 -18.47 12.07 24.09
N GLY A 34 -18.66 12.28 25.40
CA GLY A 34 -18.60 11.22 26.41
C GLY A 34 -17.29 10.44 26.34
N ASP A 35 -17.39 9.11 26.45
CA ASP A 35 -16.22 8.22 26.40
C ASP A 35 -15.60 8.08 25.01
N SER A 36 -16.30 8.49 23.94
CA SER A 36 -15.76 8.47 22.57
C SER A 36 -14.55 9.39 22.42
N VAL A 37 -14.35 10.33 23.35
CA VAL A 37 -13.15 11.17 23.42
C VAL A 37 -11.85 10.36 23.54
N TYR A 38 -11.89 9.17 24.14
CA TYR A 38 -10.73 8.29 24.31
C TYR A 38 -10.35 7.57 23.01
N GLU A 39 -11.25 7.52 22.03
CA GLU A 39 -11.01 6.98 20.69
C GLU A 39 -10.38 8.01 19.73
N ILE A 40 -10.38 9.29 20.12
CA ILE A 40 -9.76 10.35 19.31
C ILE A 40 -8.24 10.22 19.38
N PRO A 41 -7.52 10.16 18.23
CA PRO A 41 -6.09 9.89 18.22
C PRO A 41 -5.26 11.15 18.52
N PHE A 42 -5.36 11.70 19.74
CA PHE A 42 -4.58 12.87 20.15
C PHE A 42 -3.07 12.62 20.13
N LEU A 43 -2.63 11.39 20.39
CA LEU A 43 -1.21 11.02 20.30
C LEU A 43 -0.68 10.92 18.86
N ALA A 44 -1.55 11.02 17.85
CA ALA A 44 -1.17 11.00 16.44
C ALA A 44 -0.96 12.41 15.83
N MET A 45 -1.25 13.49 16.57
CA MET A 45 -0.99 14.86 16.10
C MET A 45 0.31 15.43 16.68
N SER A 46 0.83 16.51 16.10
CA SER A 46 1.98 17.22 16.67
C SER A 46 1.61 17.99 17.94
N LEU A 47 2.59 18.23 18.81
CA LEU A 47 2.42 19.08 20.00
C LEU A 47 1.88 20.47 19.63
N GLU A 48 2.40 21.07 18.55
CA GLU A 48 1.91 22.36 18.03
C GLU A 48 0.41 22.31 17.74
N ASN A 49 -0.04 21.26 17.06
CA ASN A 49 -1.43 21.08 16.69
C ASN A 49 -2.35 20.86 17.91
N LEU A 50 -1.86 20.12 18.92
CA LEU A 50 -2.57 19.92 20.17
C LEU A 50 -2.79 21.27 20.89
N VAL A 51 -1.72 22.05 21.05
CA VAL A 51 -1.77 23.34 21.75
C VAL A 51 -2.65 24.33 20.99
N LYS A 52 -2.46 24.45 19.67
CA LYS A 52 -3.15 25.45 18.84
C LYS A 52 -4.62 25.15 18.62
N TYR A 53 -4.99 23.89 18.38
CA TYR A 53 -6.32 23.54 17.91
C TYR A 53 -7.15 22.72 18.89
N VAL A 54 -6.52 21.96 19.79
CA VAL A 54 -7.26 21.09 20.72
C VAL A 54 -7.45 21.76 22.06
N SER A 55 -6.39 22.32 22.65
CA SER A 55 -6.45 22.94 23.98
C SER A 55 -7.56 23.99 24.13
N PRO A 56 -7.88 24.84 23.13
CA PRO A 56 -8.91 25.88 23.30
C PRO A 56 -10.34 25.34 23.26
N THR A 57 -10.55 24.07 22.86
CA THR A 57 -11.88 23.54 22.56
C THR A 57 -12.68 23.11 23.80
N GLY A 58 -12.00 22.87 24.92
CA GLY A 58 -12.60 22.31 26.14
C GLY A 58 -12.99 20.83 26.03
N ILE A 59 -12.58 20.13 24.96
CA ILE A 59 -12.77 18.67 24.81
C ILE A 59 -11.88 17.89 25.77
N LEU A 60 -10.66 18.37 25.98
CA LEU A 60 -9.72 17.84 26.95
C LEU A 60 -9.69 18.74 28.18
N THR A 61 -9.57 18.14 29.37
CA THR A 61 -9.25 18.88 30.58
C THR A 61 -7.79 19.35 30.57
N ASP A 62 -7.45 20.36 31.34
CA ASP A 62 -6.07 20.86 31.44
C ASP A 62 -5.10 19.75 31.85
N THR A 63 -5.51 18.86 32.76
CA THR A 63 -4.71 17.70 33.17
C THR A 63 -4.48 16.71 32.04
N GLU A 64 -5.47 16.47 31.19
CA GLU A 64 -5.37 15.59 30.02
C GLU A 64 -4.48 16.24 28.95
N VAL A 65 -4.59 17.55 28.73
CA VAL A 65 -3.71 18.30 27.82
C VAL A 65 -2.25 18.19 28.27
N VAL A 66 -1.96 18.38 29.55
CA VAL A 66 -0.61 18.24 30.11
C VAL A 66 -0.09 16.81 29.93
N SER A 67 -0.90 15.81 30.28
CA SER A 67 -0.52 14.39 30.16
C SER A 67 -0.21 13.98 28.72
N ILE A 68 -1.06 14.40 27.76
CA ILE A 68 -0.83 14.14 26.34
C ILE A 68 0.40 14.91 25.84
N SER A 69 0.60 16.16 26.28
CA SER A 69 1.77 16.96 25.89
C SER A 69 3.07 16.34 26.39
N GLN A 70 3.13 15.90 27.64
CA GLN A 70 4.27 15.17 28.20
C GLN A 70 4.57 13.91 27.39
N LYS A 71 3.53 13.16 27.03
CA LYS A 71 3.67 11.95 26.21
C LYS A 71 4.17 12.25 24.80
N LEU A 72 3.67 13.31 24.16
CA LEU A 72 4.16 13.77 22.84
C LEU A 72 5.62 14.26 22.88
N CYS A 73 6.09 14.73 24.03
CA CYS A 73 7.50 15.04 24.29
C CYS A 73 8.36 13.81 24.63
N GLY A 74 7.79 12.59 24.62
CA GLY A 74 8.52 11.35 24.86
C GLY A 74 8.63 10.93 26.33
N LEU A 75 7.92 11.59 27.24
CA LEU A 75 7.86 11.19 28.64
C LEU A 75 6.87 10.04 28.83
N ASP A 76 7.15 9.14 29.77
CA ASP A 76 6.16 8.15 30.17
C ASP A 76 5.18 8.74 31.19
N VAL A 77 3.89 8.48 30.98
CA VAL A 77 2.81 9.08 31.76
C VAL A 77 1.90 7.95 32.25
N ALA A 78 1.99 7.64 33.54
CA ALA A 78 1.20 6.60 34.15
C ALA A 78 -0.30 6.91 34.06
N GLY A 79 -1.11 5.91 33.72
CA GLY A 79 -2.57 6.03 33.69
C GLY A 79 -3.13 6.81 32.50
N LEU A 80 -2.34 7.07 31.45
CA LEU A 80 -2.84 7.72 30.24
C LEU A 80 -3.91 6.86 29.56
N LYS A 81 -5.11 7.43 29.38
CA LYS A 81 -6.27 6.70 28.84
C LYS A 81 -6.24 6.52 27.32
N TRP A 82 -5.44 7.30 26.60
CA TRP A 82 -5.34 7.21 25.14
C TRP A 82 -4.34 6.15 24.74
N LYS A 83 -4.78 5.26 23.85
CA LYS A 83 -3.89 4.28 23.22
C LYS A 83 -2.85 5.02 22.40
N GLU A 84 -1.59 4.64 22.58
CA GLU A 84 -0.56 5.01 21.63
C GLU A 84 -0.97 4.48 20.26
N TYR A 85 -1.25 5.40 19.34
CA TYR A 85 -1.25 5.04 17.94
C TYR A 85 0.21 4.79 17.58
N LYS A 86 0.61 3.51 17.55
CA LYS A 86 1.84 3.14 16.86
C LYS A 86 1.72 3.77 15.49
N LYS A 87 2.56 4.77 15.19
CA LYS A 87 2.73 5.24 13.81
C LYS A 87 2.87 3.96 13.00
N ARG A 88 1.95 3.70 12.06
CA ARG A 88 2.12 2.58 11.14
C ARG A 88 3.55 2.72 10.64
N GLN A 89 4.43 1.77 10.99
CA GLN A 89 5.76 1.74 10.42
C GLN A 89 5.54 1.90 8.91
N PRO A 90 6.27 2.80 8.22
CA PRO A 90 6.12 2.93 6.79
C PRO A 90 6.20 1.51 6.23
N CYS A 91 5.14 1.06 5.56
CA CYS A 91 5.20 -0.19 4.84
C CYS A 91 6.21 0.07 3.74
N ILE A 92 7.47 -0.30 3.97
CA ILE A 92 8.51 -0.15 2.98
C ILE A 92 8.08 -1.04 1.83
N ARG A 93 7.64 -0.41 0.75
CA ARG A 93 7.35 -1.11 -0.49
C ARG A 93 8.69 -1.52 -1.06
N VAL A 94 8.93 -2.82 -1.10
CA VAL A 94 10.12 -3.41 -1.72
C VAL A 94 9.75 -3.82 -3.15
N SER A 95 10.69 -3.62 -4.06
CA SER A 95 10.63 -4.19 -5.40
C SER A 95 11.85 -5.07 -5.64
N PHE A 96 11.67 -6.15 -6.37
CA PHE A 96 12.74 -7.08 -6.67
C PHE A 96 12.49 -7.72 -8.03
N SER A 97 13.58 -7.99 -8.75
CA SER A 97 13.54 -8.69 -10.02
C SER A 97 13.69 -10.20 -9.82
N ARG A 98 12.97 -10.99 -10.62
CA ARG A 98 13.19 -12.45 -10.72
C ARG A 98 14.26 -12.84 -11.75
N PHE A 99 14.88 -11.86 -12.39
CA PHE A 99 15.91 -12.03 -13.42
C PHE A 99 17.20 -11.34 -13.00
N ASP A 100 18.35 -11.94 -13.30
CA ASP A 100 19.65 -11.29 -13.12
C ASP A 100 19.90 -10.27 -14.25
N PRO A 101 20.66 -9.20 -14.01
CA PRO A 101 20.89 -8.16 -15.01
C PRO A 101 21.40 -8.69 -16.36
N GLY A 102 22.25 -9.74 -16.35
CA GLY A 102 22.79 -10.35 -17.56
C GLY A 102 21.83 -11.26 -18.32
N THR A 103 20.61 -11.48 -17.82
CA THR A 103 19.62 -12.38 -18.43
C THR A 103 18.41 -11.63 -18.99
N VAL A 104 18.45 -10.31 -18.99
CA VAL A 104 17.46 -9.45 -19.66
C VAL A 104 17.82 -9.31 -21.14
N ILE A 105 16.88 -9.66 -22.01
CA ILE A 105 17.01 -9.57 -23.47
C ILE A 105 16.23 -8.37 -23.97
N SER A 106 16.91 -7.47 -24.69
CA SER A 106 16.39 -6.15 -25.08
C SER A 106 15.38 -6.13 -26.24
N SER A 107 15.06 -7.28 -26.81
CA SER A 107 13.98 -7.41 -27.81
C SER A 107 13.63 -8.87 -28.04
N GLY A 108 12.37 -9.13 -28.37
CA GLY A 108 11.97 -10.42 -28.92
C GLY A 108 10.63 -10.93 -28.43
N TRP A 109 10.15 -10.41 -27.29
CA TRP A 109 8.84 -10.80 -26.77
C TRP A 109 7.75 -10.18 -27.63
N ARG A 110 6.86 -11.01 -28.17
CA ARG A 110 5.80 -10.58 -29.08
C ARG A 110 4.45 -10.67 -28.37
N TYR A 111 3.54 -9.83 -28.81
CA TYR A 111 2.17 -9.79 -28.34
C TYR A 111 1.27 -10.02 -29.55
N THR A 112 0.94 -11.29 -29.80
CA THR A 112 0.05 -11.70 -30.89
C THR A 112 -1.19 -12.35 -30.31
N SER A 113 -2.33 -12.22 -31.01
CA SER A 113 -3.54 -13.02 -30.77
C SER A 113 -4.15 -12.98 -29.36
N GLY A 114 -3.96 -11.89 -28.60
CA GLY A 114 -4.56 -11.75 -27.27
C GLY A 114 -4.06 -12.76 -26.23
N GLY A 115 -2.90 -13.38 -26.48
CA GLY A 115 -2.26 -14.29 -25.54
C GLY A 115 -1.95 -13.60 -24.21
N SER A 116 -1.99 -14.38 -23.14
CA SER A 116 -1.69 -13.92 -21.79
C SER A 116 -0.34 -14.45 -21.32
N ASP A 117 0.41 -13.59 -20.67
CA ASP A 117 1.54 -13.96 -19.86
C ASP A 117 1.04 -14.24 -18.44
N ALA A 118 1.35 -15.41 -17.87
CA ALA A 118 0.95 -15.74 -16.51
C ALA A 118 2.07 -16.41 -15.71
N LEU A 119 2.09 -16.12 -14.40
CA LEU A 119 3.09 -16.62 -13.47
C LEU A 119 2.44 -16.88 -12.11
N THR A 120 2.82 -17.97 -11.45
CA THR A 120 2.32 -18.31 -10.10
C THR A 120 3.38 -17.94 -9.05
N LEU A 121 2.92 -17.28 -8.00
CA LEU A 121 3.69 -16.81 -6.86
C LEU A 121 3.28 -17.59 -5.62
N VAL A 122 4.26 -17.92 -4.77
CA VAL A 122 4.04 -18.45 -3.42
C VAL A 122 4.95 -17.69 -2.46
N VAL A 123 4.39 -17.22 -1.34
CA VAL A 123 5.12 -16.47 -0.31
C VAL A 123 5.23 -17.29 0.97
N ASN A 124 6.35 -17.19 1.68
CA ASN A 124 6.53 -17.89 2.97
C ASN A 124 5.80 -17.24 4.15
N LYS A 125 5.51 -15.93 4.06
CA LYS A 125 4.79 -15.16 5.09
C LYS A 125 3.76 -14.23 4.45
N ALA A 126 2.84 -13.72 5.28
CA ALA A 126 1.79 -12.84 4.80
C ALA A 126 2.37 -11.49 4.34
N VAL A 127 2.04 -11.08 3.12
CA VAL A 127 2.52 -9.83 2.51
C VAL A 127 1.38 -9.11 1.81
N LEU A 128 1.57 -7.82 1.58
CA LEU A 128 0.73 -7.03 0.67
C LEU A 128 1.37 -6.99 -0.71
N PHE A 129 0.62 -7.41 -1.72
CA PHE A 129 1.00 -7.29 -3.12
C PHE A 129 0.47 -5.97 -3.67
N HIS A 130 1.37 -5.17 -4.24
CA HIS A 130 1.05 -3.84 -4.76
C HIS A 130 0.96 -3.81 -6.29
N GLY A 131 1.68 -4.67 -7.00
CA GLY A 131 1.71 -4.65 -8.46
C GLY A 131 2.94 -5.34 -9.04
N VAL A 132 3.16 -5.13 -10.33
CA VAL A 132 4.31 -5.65 -11.08
C VAL A 132 4.91 -4.59 -11.98
N ARG A 133 6.19 -4.77 -12.32
CA ARG A 133 6.79 -4.11 -13.48
C ARG A 133 6.83 -5.10 -14.63
N LEU A 134 6.21 -4.75 -15.75
CA LEU A 134 6.28 -5.50 -16.99
C LEU A 134 7.39 -4.93 -17.87
N PHE A 135 7.97 -5.77 -18.73
CA PHE A 135 8.97 -5.31 -19.68
C PHE A 135 8.32 -4.51 -20.81
N GLY A 136 9.03 -3.47 -21.24
CA GLY A 136 8.65 -2.61 -22.33
C GLY A 136 9.71 -2.54 -23.41
N SER A 137 9.70 -1.46 -24.18
CA SER A 137 10.65 -1.18 -25.23
C SER A 137 10.84 0.32 -25.34
N ASN A 138 11.89 0.76 -26.03
CA ASN A 138 12.16 2.19 -26.16
C ASN A 138 11.00 2.87 -26.92
N GLY A 139 10.41 3.90 -26.33
CA GLY A 139 9.21 4.57 -26.86
C GLY A 139 7.96 3.69 -26.98
N GLY A 140 7.95 2.51 -26.38
CA GLY A 140 6.86 1.55 -26.47
C GLY A 140 5.65 1.98 -25.64
N ARG A 141 4.46 1.83 -26.21
CA ARG A 141 3.19 2.05 -25.52
C ARG A 141 2.36 0.75 -25.53
N TYR A 142 1.80 0.42 -24.38
CA TYR A 142 1.20 -0.88 -24.10
C TYR A 142 -0.19 -0.73 -23.49
N GLU A 143 -1.17 -1.43 -24.07
CA GLU A 143 -2.48 -1.63 -23.47
C GLU A 143 -2.46 -2.95 -22.70
N VAL A 144 -2.83 -2.92 -21.42
CA VAL A 144 -2.65 -4.04 -20.51
C VAL A 144 -3.93 -4.31 -19.74
N LYS A 145 -4.31 -5.58 -19.69
CA LYS A 145 -5.27 -6.13 -18.71
C LYS A 145 -4.53 -7.04 -17.75
N PHE A 146 -4.37 -6.60 -16.51
CA PHE A 146 -3.72 -7.33 -15.43
C PHE A 146 -4.75 -7.91 -14.47
N THR A 147 -4.59 -9.17 -14.08
CA THR A 147 -5.50 -9.90 -13.20
C THR A 147 -4.73 -10.60 -12.09
N ILE A 148 -5.23 -10.51 -10.87
CA ILE A 148 -4.76 -11.27 -9.70
C ILE A 148 -5.94 -11.49 -8.75
N LYS A 149 -6.18 -12.74 -8.34
CA LYS A 149 -7.39 -13.13 -7.59
C LYS A 149 -8.66 -12.63 -8.32
N ASP A 150 -9.53 -11.90 -7.63
CA ASP A 150 -10.75 -11.28 -8.14
C ASP A 150 -10.53 -9.85 -8.68
N LYS A 151 -9.30 -9.33 -8.62
CA LYS A 151 -8.96 -7.95 -9.02
C LYS A 151 -8.49 -7.90 -10.47
N ASN A 152 -8.97 -6.88 -11.17
CA ASN A 152 -8.60 -6.57 -12.54
C ASN A 152 -8.17 -5.11 -12.62
N VAL A 153 -7.03 -4.85 -13.26
CA VAL A 153 -6.55 -3.50 -13.60
C VAL A 153 -6.36 -3.45 -15.09
N THR A 154 -6.91 -2.43 -15.75
CA THR A 154 -6.72 -2.19 -17.18
C THR A 154 -6.19 -0.79 -17.37
N GLY A 155 -5.24 -0.61 -18.29
CA GLY A 155 -4.69 0.70 -18.57
C GLY A 155 -3.74 0.72 -19.76
N SER A 156 -3.43 1.95 -20.20
CA SER A 156 -2.41 2.26 -21.18
C SER A 156 -1.15 2.72 -20.44
N TYR A 157 -0.01 2.13 -20.77
CA TYR A 157 1.26 2.40 -20.12
C TYR A 157 2.32 2.76 -21.16
N THR A 158 3.13 3.78 -20.88
CA THR A 158 4.32 4.11 -21.67
C THR A 158 5.52 3.48 -20.98
N SER A 159 6.39 2.84 -21.75
CA SER A 159 7.62 2.27 -21.23
C SER A 159 8.60 3.36 -20.83
N GLU A 160 9.18 3.20 -19.65
CA GLU A 160 10.17 4.09 -19.05
C GLU A 160 11.41 3.29 -18.67
N GLU A 161 12.57 3.94 -18.71
CA GLU A 161 13.83 3.34 -18.27
C GLU A 161 13.99 3.57 -16.77
N GLU A 162 14.42 2.53 -16.05
CA GLU A 162 14.80 2.64 -14.63
C GLU A 162 16.31 2.74 -14.45
N SER A 163 16.77 2.96 -13.22
CA SER A 163 18.20 3.06 -12.88
C SER A 163 19.05 1.84 -13.26
N ASP A 164 18.42 0.69 -13.48
CA ASP A 164 19.06 -0.54 -13.96
C ASP A 164 19.12 -0.64 -15.50
N LEU A 165 18.73 0.44 -16.20
CA LEU A 165 18.67 0.56 -17.65
C LEU A 165 17.67 -0.40 -18.32
N VAL A 166 16.74 -0.98 -17.55
CA VAL A 166 15.73 -1.88 -18.08
C VAL A 166 14.45 -1.11 -18.37
N LEU A 167 14.02 -1.18 -19.63
CA LEU A 167 12.79 -0.56 -20.11
C LEU A 167 11.57 -1.38 -19.67
N GLY A 168 10.62 -0.70 -19.03
CA GLY A 168 9.42 -1.33 -18.50
C GLY A 168 8.38 -0.33 -18.04
N TYR A 169 7.30 -0.82 -17.46
CA TYR A 169 6.23 0.00 -16.92
C TYR A 169 5.55 -0.70 -15.76
N ASP A 170 5.10 0.10 -14.79
CA ASP A 170 4.53 -0.40 -13.55
C ASP A 170 3.00 -0.49 -13.64
N VAL A 171 2.48 -1.68 -13.36
CA VAL A 171 1.05 -1.95 -13.25
C VAL A 171 0.72 -2.14 -11.78
N MET A 172 0.28 -1.04 -11.15
CA MET A 172 -0.05 -0.99 -9.73
C MET A 172 -1.53 -1.20 -9.47
N LEU A 173 -1.85 -1.95 -8.41
CA LEU A 173 -3.21 -2.08 -7.92
C LEU A 173 -3.63 -0.77 -7.22
N PRO A 174 -4.89 -0.32 -7.38
CA PRO A 174 -5.42 0.82 -6.62
C PRO A 174 -5.38 0.59 -5.12
N ASN A 175 -5.60 -0.65 -4.69
CA ASN A 175 -5.50 -1.10 -3.31
C ASN A 175 -4.64 -2.38 -3.26
N PRO A 176 -3.60 -2.43 -2.41
CA PRO A 176 -2.80 -3.64 -2.25
C PRO A 176 -3.65 -4.80 -1.72
N ILE A 177 -3.34 -6.02 -2.14
CA ILE A 177 -4.06 -7.22 -1.71
C ILE A 177 -3.19 -8.13 -0.83
N PRO A 178 -3.74 -8.77 0.20
CA PRO A 178 -2.99 -9.71 1.00
C PRO A 178 -2.75 -11.01 0.22
N LEU A 179 -1.49 -11.47 0.24
CA LEU A 179 -1.10 -12.83 -0.13
C LEU A 179 -0.81 -13.58 1.16
N LEU A 180 -1.42 -14.76 1.31
CA LEU A 180 -1.25 -15.57 2.50
C LEU A 180 -0.06 -16.53 2.34
N PRO A 181 0.57 -16.94 3.46
CA PRO A 181 1.65 -17.92 3.43
C PRO A 181 1.22 -19.20 2.71
N ASN A 182 2.09 -19.73 1.84
CA ASN A 182 1.89 -20.97 1.09
C ASN A 182 0.66 -20.99 0.15
N GLU A 183 0.03 -19.84 -0.09
CA GLU A 183 -1.04 -19.69 -1.08
C GLU A 183 -0.44 -19.59 -2.49
N GLU A 184 -0.92 -20.40 -3.43
CA GLU A 184 -0.52 -20.29 -4.84
C GLU A 184 -1.37 -19.25 -5.57
N ILE A 185 -0.75 -18.11 -5.89
CA ILE A 185 -1.43 -16.99 -6.53
C ILE A 185 -0.90 -16.77 -7.93
N THR A 186 -1.79 -16.86 -8.91
CA THR A 186 -1.46 -16.61 -10.31
C THR A 186 -1.75 -15.17 -10.68
N ILE A 187 -0.72 -14.48 -11.19
CA ILE A 187 -0.83 -13.18 -11.86
C ILE A 187 -0.92 -13.41 -13.37
N ILE A 188 -1.78 -12.65 -14.04
CA ILE A 188 -2.02 -12.77 -15.48
C ILE A 188 -2.00 -11.37 -16.10
N ALA A 189 -1.26 -11.21 -17.20
CA ALA A 189 -1.23 -9.99 -17.99
C ALA A 189 -1.53 -10.33 -19.45
N THR A 190 -2.60 -9.75 -19.99
CA THR A 190 -2.83 -9.68 -21.44
C THR A 190 -2.33 -8.34 -21.93
N ILE A 191 -1.31 -8.35 -22.78
CA ILE A 191 -0.59 -7.16 -23.22
C ILE A 191 -0.77 -6.99 -24.73
N THR A 192 -1.05 -5.78 -25.17
CA THR A 192 -1.06 -5.39 -26.59
C THR A 192 -0.08 -4.24 -26.78
N GLY A 193 0.84 -4.35 -27.74
CA GLY A 193 1.83 -3.31 -28.00
C GLY A 193 2.98 -3.79 -28.89
N PRO A 194 4.02 -2.98 -29.06
CA PRO A 194 5.22 -3.36 -29.82
C PRO A 194 6.00 -4.48 -29.10
N LYS A 195 6.97 -5.09 -29.80
CA LYS A 195 7.83 -6.10 -29.16
C LYS A 195 8.57 -5.49 -27.98
N SER A 196 8.60 -6.20 -26.86
CA SER A 196 9.27 -5.75 -25.64
C SER A 196 10.54 -6.55 -25.35
N TYR A 197 11.21 -6.10 -24.29
CA TYR A 197 12.21 -6.86 -23.56
C TYR A 197 11.55 -8.09 -22.92
N TYR A 198 12.36 -9.07 -22.56
CA TYR A 198 11.94 -10.17 -21.68
C TYR A 198 13.12 -10.64 -20.86
N GLY A 199 12.84 -11.39 -19.80
CA GLY A 199 13.88 -12.06 -19.03
C GLY A 199 14.02 -13.52 -19.44
N ASP A 200 15.24 -14.01 -19.39
CA ASP A 200 15.57 -15.43 -19.47
C ASP A 200 16.23 -15.89 -18.16
N SER A 201 16.37 -17.20 -17.95
CA SER A 201 17.00 -17.78 -16.76
C SER A 201 16.40 -17.25 -15.43
N GLY A 202 15.08 -17.14 -15.38
CA GLY A 202 14.34 -16.67 -14.21
C GLY A 202 14.60 -17.51 -12.96
N LYS A 203 14.79 -16.83 -11.82
CA LYS A 203 15.02 -17.43 -10.51
C LYS A 203 13.77 -18.17 -10.04
N SER A 204 13.95 -19.39 -9.52
CA SER A 204 12.86 -20.14 -8.89
C SER A 204 12.37 -19.50 -7.59
N SER A 205 13.22 -18.71 -6.93
CA SER A 205 12.86 -17.94 -5.74
C SER A 205 13.74 -16.70 -5.57
N VAL A 206 13.19 -15.68 -4.92
CA VAL A 206 13.95 -14.51 -4.45
C VAL A 206 13.70 -14.33 -2.96
N ILE A 207 14.76 -13.99 -2.23
CA ILE A 207 14.72 -13.70 -0.80
C ILE A 207 14.92 -12.19 -0.63
N ILE A 208 13.97 -11.53 0.03
CA ILE A 208 14.05 -10.12 0.43
C ILE A 208 13.87 -10.08 1.94
N ASP A 209 14.93 -9.78 2.67
CA ASP A 209 14.99 -9.93 4.13
C ASP A 209 14.61 -11.36 4.56
N ASP A 210 13.47 -11.52 5.23
CA ASP A 210 12.88 -12.80 5.64
C ASP A 210 11.63 -13.19 4.80
N ILE A 211 11.29 -12.42 3.74
CA ILE A 211 10.29 -12.78 2.73
C ILE A 211 10.97 -13.66 1.67
N VAL A 212 10.45 -14.87 1.48
CA VAL A 212 10.79 -15.74 0.35
C VAL A 212 9.63 -15.77 -0.61
N VAL A 213 9.89 -15.40 -1.86
CA VAL A 213 8.91 -15.46 -2.96
C VAL A 213 9.36 -16.53 -3.94
N THR A 214 8.56 -17.56 -4.10
CA THR A 214 8.79 -18.67 -5.03
C THR A 214 7.97 -18.48 -6.28
N PHE A 215 8.57 -18.73 -7.44
CA PHE A 215 7.96 -18.60 -8.76
C PHE A 215 7.73 -19.98 -9.37
N LYS A 216 6.51 -20.20 -9.85
CA LYS A 216 6.10 -21.43 -10.52
C LYS A 216 5.45 -21.10 -11.86
N ASN A 217 5.46 -22.08 -12.77
CA ASN A 217 4.67 -21.98 -13.99
C ASN A 217 3.19 -21.85 -13.62
N ALA A 218 2.47 -20.96 -14.31
CA ALA A 218 1.03 -20.89 -14.19
C ALA A 218 0.38 -22.22 -14.62
N LEU A 219 -0.84 -22.46 -14.13
CA LEU A 219 -1.65 -23.59 -14.57
C LEU A 219 -1.79 -23.59 -16.10
N SER A 220 -1.88 -24.81 -16.66
CA SER A 220 -1.99 -25.01 -18.11
C SER A 220 -3.12 -24.17 -18.70
N GLY A 221 -2.84 -23.49 -19.82
CA GLY A 221 -3.80 -22.63 -20.51
C GLY A 221 -3.89 -21.18 -19.99
N LEU A 222 -3.27 -20.84 -18.86
CA LEU A 222 -3.26 -19.44 -18.37
C LEU A 222 -2.13 -18.59 -18.97
N SER A 223 -0.96 -19.18 -19.23
CA SER A 223 0.19 -18.49 -19.84
C SER A 223 0.33 -18.87 -21.32
N THR A 224 -0.58 -18.39 -22.16
CA THR A 224 -0.62 -18.71 -23.59
C THR A 224 0.40 -17.94 -24.43
N ASN A 225 0.99 -16.87 -23.90
CA ASN A 225 2.03 -16.08 -24.56
C ASN A 225 3.46 -16.53 -24.22
N GLY A 226 3.61 -17.57 -23.38
CA GLY A 226 4.89 -18.27 -23.19
C GLY A 226 5.67 -17.91 -21.94
N THR A 227 5.19 -17.01 -21.08
CA THR A 227 5.84 -16.75 -19.78
C THR A 227 5.87 -18.00 -18.91
N ARG A 228 7.02 -18.25 -18.28
CA ARG A 228 7.31 -19.37 -17.38
C ARG A 228 8.10 -18.87 -16.17
N ALA A 229 8.26 -19.73 -15.17
CA ALA A 229 9.16 -19.47 -14.05
C ALA A 229 10.59 -19.13 -14.53
N THR A 230 11.03 -19.74 -15.64
CA THR A 230 12.36 -19.56 -16.21
C THR A 230 12.48 -18.40 -17.20
N GLY A 231 11.40 -17.75 -17.64
CA GLY A 231 11.52 -16.72 -18.68
C GLY A 231 10.22 -15.98 -19.01
N GLY A 232 10.32 -14.89 -19.77
CA GLY A 232 9.19 -14.09 -20.27
C GLY A 232 8.98 -12.77 -19.51
N GLN A 233 7.72 -12.42 -19.26
CA GLN A 233 7.28 -11.18 -18.62
C GLN A 233 7.40 -11.20 -17.08
N PHE A 234 6.83 -10.18 -16.42
CA PHE A 234 6.91 -9.93 -14.98
C PHE A 234 8.34 -9.74 -14.50
N TYR A 235 8.91 -8.58 -14.86
CA TYR A 235 10.28 -8.21 -14.54
C TYR A 235 10.45 -8.06 -13.02
N LYS A 236 9.71 -7.12 -12.41
CA LYS A 236 9.73 -6.87 -10.96
C LYS A 236 8.38 -7.12 -10.31
N ILE A 237 8.42 -7.51 -9.04
CA ILE A 237 7.25 -7.64 -8.17
C ILE A 237 7.34 -6.59 -7.06
N PHE A 238 6.23 -5.91 -6.76
CA PHE A 238 6.13 -4.92 -5.69
C PHE A 238 5.38 -5.49 -4.49
N LEU A 239 6.06 -5.64 -3.35
CA LEU A 239 5.49 -6.16 -2.11
C LEU A 239 5.72 -5.21 -0.93
N SER A 240 4.98 -5.39 0.15
CA SER A 240 5.36 -4.90 1.48
C SER A 240 4.93 -5.91 2.53
N GLU A 241 5.50 -5.82 3.73
CA GLU A 241 5.02 -6.62 4.85
C GLU A 241 3.55 -6.33 5.17
N LEU A 242 2.80 -7.38 5.50
CA LEU A 242 1.47 -7.25 6.10
C LEU A 242 1.65 -7.14 7.62
N LYS A 243 1.52 -5.93 8.16
CA LYS A 243 1.55 -5.67 9.61
C LYS A 243 0.13 -5.70 10.14
N PHE A 244 -0.16 -6.66 11.01
CA PHE A 244 -1.42 -6.76 11.76
C PHE A 244 -1.44 -5.75 12.92
#